data_AF-A0A8J5XF98-F1
#
_entry.id   AF-A0A8J5XF98-F1
#
_cell.length_a   1.000
_cell.length_b   1.000
_cell.length_c   1.000
_cell.angle_alpha   90.00
_cell.angle_beta   90.00
_cell.angle_gamma   90.00
#
_symmetry.space_group_name_H-M   'P 1'
#
loop_
_entity.id
_entity.type
_entity.pdbx_description
1 polymer ?
#
loop_
_entity_poly.entity_id
_entity_poly.type
_entity_poly.pdbx_seq_one_letter_code
_entity_poly.pdbx_strand_id
1 'polypeptide(L)'
;MAFAFALLAHTTACTALHAAHAMRRLACLQDVHALQVDMFRSFLHGVGLMPGEASVLLVDPACIRNFGDTMLGEGELSLFASVGWDHGTVVQCKINQALRTLENCFALVEREGRMPHLAVALLPAGGNWGSLYKRMHGQRMKLMRALLKRNVTVIGMPQSMFYADDKGADEDARRIASNAATYPHAASRMTLLWREPAHLSKARALFPSVRNELFVDVALHLGPLLAPRPAHAEVLFLCRNDDERTGMCGRTSAPPYRPAAALRAR
;
A
#
# COMPACT_ATOMS: atom_id res chain seq x y z
N MET A 1 54.08 19.64 -0.61
CA MET A 1 53.64 18.39 -1.30
C MET A 1 53.00 17.37 -0.36
N ALA A 2 53.53 17.09 0.84
CA ALA A 2 52.96 16.08 1.75
C ALA A 2 51.50 16.33 2.19
N PHE A 3 51.08 17.59 2.33
CA PHE A 3 49.71 17.95 2.75
C PHE A 3 48.64 17.64 1.68
N ALA A 4 48.99 17.73 0.39
CA ALA A 4 48.06 17.45 -0.71
C ALA A 4 47.77 15.95 -0.85
N PHE A 5 48.76 15.09 -0.60
CA PHE A 5 48.59 13.64 -0.61
C PHE A 5 47.74 13.13 0.56
N ALA A 6 47.88 13.74 1.75
CA ALA A 6 47.06 13.39 2.91
C ALA A 6 45.57 13.74 2.70
N LEU A 7 45.28 14.89 2.08
CA LEU A 7 43.91 15.31 1.77
C LEU A 7 43.25 14.39 0.73
N LEU A 8 43.99 14.04 -0.34
CA LEU A 8 43.55 13.11 -1.37
C LEU A 8 43.24 11.72 -0.79
N ALA A 9 44.13 11.17 0.05
CA ALA A 9 43.94 9.88 0.71
C ALA A 9 42.75 9.87 1.68
N HIS A 10 42.49 10.97 2.39
CA HIS A 10 41.35 11.08 3.29
C HIS A 10 40.02 11.18 2.52
N THR A 11 40.01 11.92 1.39
CA THR A 11 38.82 11.99 0.53
C THR A 11 38.48 10.65 -0.11
N THR A 12 39.48 9.88 -0.60
CA THR A 12 39.24 8.55 -1.17
C THR A 12 38.75 7.55 -0.12
N ALA A 13 39.30 7.58 1.10
CA ALA A 13 38.85 6.73 2.20
C ALA A 13 37.40 7.03 2.62
N CYS A 14 37.01 8.31 2.74
CA CYS A 14 35.63 8.70 3.03
C CYS A 14 34.67 8.30 1.90
N THR A 15 35.05 8.46 0.63
CA THR A 15 34.22 8.00 -0.50
C THR A 15 34.07 6.48 -0.53
N ALA A 16 35.12 5.72 -0.20
CA ALA A 16 35.06 4.27 -0.16
C ALA A 16 34.18 3.76 1.00
N LEU A 17 34.25 4.38 2.18
CA LEU A 17 33.39 4.07 3.31
C LEU A 17 31.91 4.39 3.02
N HIS A 18 31.65 5.55 2.41
CA HIS A 18 30.30 5.92 1.96
C HIS A 18 29.76 4.96 0.90
N ALA A 19 30.60 4.54 -0.05
CA ALA A 19 30.23 3.56 -1.07
C ALA A 19 29.91 2.19 -0.44
N ALA A 20 30.73 1.71 0.50
CA ALA A 20 30.47 0.44 1.20
C ALA A 20 29.16 0.48 2.01
N HIS A 21 28.87 1.60 2.68
CA HIS A 21 27.60 1.79 3.38
C HIS A 21 26.40 1.86 2.43
N ALA A 22 26.54 2.56 1.30
CA ALA A 22 25.51 2.62 0.27
C ALA A 22 25.21 1.23 -0.32
N MET A 23 26.26 0.45 -0.62
CA MET A 23 26.13 -0.92 -1.12
C MET A 23 25.42 -1.85 -0.12
N ARG A 24 25.74 -1.75 1.18
CA ARG A 24 25.04 -2.53 2.22
C ARG A 24 23.56 -2.15 2.34
N ARG A 25 23.23 -0.87 2.23
CA ARG A 25 21.82 -0.40 2.24
C ARG A 25 21.07 -0.90 1.02
N LEU A 26 21.71 -0.87 -0.16
CA LEU A 26 21.13 -1.38 -1.39
C LEU A 26 20.83 -2.89 -1.29
N ALA A 27 21.79 -3.68 -0.79
CA ALA A 27 21.60 -5.11 -0.57
C ALA A 27 20.43 -5.39 0.40
N CYS A 28 20.38 -4.66 1.53
CA CYS A 28 19.27 -4.79 2.48
C CYS A 28 17.90 -4.47 1.85
N LEU A 29 17.80 -3.42 1.02
CA LEU A 29 16.56 -3.12 0.31
C LEU A 29 16.20 -4.20 -0.72
N GLN A 30 17.18 -4.78 -1.41
CA GLN A 30 16.95 -5.90 -2.31
C GLN A 30 16.43 -7.14 -1.56
N ASP A 31 16.97 -7.43 -0.38
CA ASP A 31 16.49 -8.52 0.47
C ASP A 31 15.04 -8.27 0.93
N VAL A 32 14.71 -7.03 1.31
CA VAL A 32 13.33 -6.63 1.65
C VAL A 32 12.39 -6.79 0.46
N HIS A 33 12.82 -6.42 -0.75
CA HIS A 33 12.02 -6.60 -1.97
C HIS A 33 11.75 -8.07 -2.25
N ALA A 34 12.79 -8.91 -2.22
CA ALA A 34 12.68 -10.34 -2.43
C ALA A 34 11.71 -10.95 -1.41
N LEU A 35 11.87 -10.58 -0.14
CA LEU A 35 10.96 -11.01 0.94
C LEU A 35 9.51 -10.59 0.67
N GLN A 36 9.25 -9.34 0.26
CA GLN A 36 7.90 -8.88 -0.05
C GLN A 36 7.28 -9.66 -1.22
N VAL A 37 8.06 -9.92 -2.28
CA VAL A 37 7.60 -10.70 -3.44
C VAL A 37 7.28 -12.13 -3.02
N ASP A 38 8.16 -12.77 -2.25
CA ASP A 38 7.98 -14.15 -1.82
C ASP A 38 6.80 -14.30 -0.86
N MET A 39 6.68 -13.39 0.11
CA MET A 39 5.52 -13.34 1.01
C MET A 39 4.23 -13.15 0.22
N PHE A 40 4.20 -12.22 -0.75
CA PHE A 40 2.99 -11.94 -1.51
C PHE A 40 2.63 -13.09 -2.44
N ARG A 41 3.60 -13.70 -3.14
CA ARG A 41 3.39 -14.89 -3.98
C ARG A 41 2.88 -16.08 -3.16
N SER A 42 3.52 -16.34 -2.02
CA SER A 42 3.11 -17.41 -1.10
C SER A 42 1.68 -17.19 -0.61
N PHE A 43 1.34 -15.93 -0.28
CA PHE A 43 -0.02 -15.54 0.07
C PHE A 43 -1.00 -15.79 -1.08
N LEU A 44 -0.72 -15.31 -2.29
CA LEU A 44 -1.59 -15.48 -3.47
C LEU A 44 -1.83 -16.96 -3.77
N HIS A 45 -0.78 -17.77 -3.76
CA HIS A 45 -0.88 -19.22 -3.91
C HIS A 45 -1.76 -19.84 -2.81
N GLY A 46 -1.58 -19.42 -1.55
CA GLY A 46 -2.38 -19.87 -0.42
C GLY A 46 -3.88 -19.54 -0.51
N VAL A 47 -4.26 -18.56 -1.32
CA VAL A 47 -5.68 -18.24 -1.61
C VAL A 47 -6.12 -18.71 -3.00
N GLY A 48 -5.32 -19.54 -3.67
CA GLY A 48 -5.64 -20.12 -4.98
C GLY A 48 -5.61 -19.10 -6.13
N LEU A 49 -4.82 -18.04 -6.00
CA LEU A 49 -4.64 -17.02 -7.02
C LEU A 49 -3.27 -17.18 -7.69
N MET A 50 -3.29 -17.32 -9.02
CA MET A 50 -2.08 -17.28 -9.84
C MET A 50 -2.01 -15.90 -10.53
N PRO A 51 -0.89 -15.16 -10.37
CA PRO A 51 -0.70 -13.92 -11.11
C PRO A 51 -0.80 -14.12 -12.63
N GLY A 52 -1.38 -13.15 -13.32
CA GLY A 52 -1.55 -13.16 -14.78
C GLY A 52 -2.79 -13.92 -15.30
N GLU A 53 -3.41 -14.80 -14.49
CA GLU A 53 -4.63 -15.52 -14.90
C GLU A 53 -5.92 -14.76 -14.54
N ALA A 54 -5.83 -13.84 -13.58
CA ALA A 54 -6.96 -13.06 -13.09
C ALA A 54 -6.65 -11.57 -13.09
N SER A 55 -7.69 -10.78 -13.36
CA SER A 55 -7.64 -9.33 -13.18
C SER A 55 -7.69 -8.99 -11.69
N VAL A 56 -6.98 -7.93 -11.35
CA VAL A 56 -6.93 -7.34 -10.00
C VAL A 56 -7.64 -6.02 -10.00
N LEU A 57 -8.50 -5.80 -9.01
CA LEU A 57 -9.05 -4.48 -8.74
C LEU A 57 -8.25 -3.77 -7.65
N LEU A 58 -7.51 -2.73 -8.01
CA LEU A 58 -6.89 -1.80 -7.07
C LEU A 58 -7.90 -0.73 -6.67
N VAL A 59 -8.32 -0.75 -5.40
CA VAL A 59 -9.36 0.10 -4.87
C VAL A 59 -8.76 1.41 -4.36
N ASP A 60 -9.25 2.52 -4.91
CA ASP A 60 -8.96 3.88 -4.44
C ASP A 60 -7.47 4.16 -4.20
N PRO A 61 -6.57 3.85 -5.15
CA PRO A 61 -5.14 4.08 -4.98
C PRO A 61 -4.88 5.53 -4.62
N ALA A 62 -4.01 5.76 -3.65
CA ALA A 62 -3.81 7.10 -3.11
C ALA A 62 -3.03 7.99 -4.10
N CYS A 63 -3.77 8.78 -4.89
CA CYS A 63 -3.21 9.81 -5.77
C CYS A 63 -3.40 11.20 -5.16
N ILE A 64 -2.97 11.36 -3.90
CA ILE A 64 -3.15 12.60 -3.14
C ILE A 64 -1.81 13.29 -2.86
N ARG A 65 -1.88 14.49 -2.29
CA ARG A 65 -0.69 15.31 -1.97
C ARG A 65 0.19 14.74 -0.85
N ASN A 66 -0.30 13.76 -0.10
CA ASN A 66 0.49 13.07 0.88
C ASN A 66 1.53 12.21 0.15
N PHE A 67 2.80 12.62 0.26
CA PHE A 67 3.91 11.93 -0.39
C PHE A 67 4.04 10.48 0.10
N GLY A 68 3.81 10.23 1.39
CA GLY A 68 3.82 8.88 1.95
C GLY A 68 2.75 8.00 1.33
N ASP A 69 1.52 8.48 1.21
CA ASP A 69 0.45 7.70 0.57
C ASP A 69 0.69 7.49 -0.93
N THR A 70 1.31 8.46 -1.60
CA THR A 70 1.75 8.30 -3.00
C THR A 70 2.81 7.20 -3.11
N MET A 71 3.78 7.17 -2.20
CA MET A 71 4.79 6.10 -2.17
C MET A 71 4.17 4.73 -1.92
N LEU A 72 3.14 4.66 -1.06
CA LEU A 72 2.39 3.42 -0.85
C LEU A 72 1.73 2.96 -2.16
N GLY A 73 0.99 3.83 -2.84
CA GLY A 73 0.32 3.47 -4.11
C GLY A 73 1.30 3.04 -5.21
N GLU A 74 2.42 3.74 -5.37
CA GLU A 74 3.46 3.35 -6.33
C GLU A 74 4.16 2.05 -5.90
N GLY A 75 4.35 1.82 -4.60
CA GLY A 75 4.89 0.58 -4.06
C GLY A 75 3.99 -0.63 -4.33
N GLU A 76 2.66 -0.46 -4.18
CA GLU A 76 1.65 -1.46 -4.53
C GLU A 76 1.74 -1.85 -6.01
N LEU A 77 1.73 -0.86 -6.91
CA LEU A 77 1.84 -1.09 -8.35
C LEU A 77 3.16 -1.78 -8.71
N SER A 78 4.27 -1.37 -8.09
CA SER A 78 5.57 -2.01 -8.27
C SER A 78 5.57 -3.47 -7.81
N LEU A 79 4.92 -3.77 -6.67
CA LEU A 79 4.80 -5.14 -6.15
C LEU A 79 3.96 -6.01 -7.08
N PHE A 80 2.86 -5.47 -7.61
CA PHE A 80 1.99 -6.18 -8.56
C PHE A 80 2.73 -6.54 -9.84
N ALA A 81 3.49 -5.58 -10.40
CA ALA A 81 4.34 -5.85 -11.55
C ALA A 81 5.36 -6.96 -11.27
N SER A 82 6.00 -6.94 -10.09
CA SER A 82 6.99 -7.95 -9.68
C SER A 82 6.40 -9.36 -9.51
N VAL A 83 5.10 -9.49 -9.28
CA VAL A 83 4.43 -10.80 -9.23
C VAL A 83 3.77 -11.21 -10.54
N GLY A 84 3.77 -10.37 -11.58
CA GLY A 84 3.24 -10.70 -12.90
C GLY A 84 1.86 -10.08 -13.21
N TRP A 85 1.40 -9.13 -12.39
CA TRP A 85 0.25 -8.29 -12.71
C TRP A 85 0.71 -6.98 -13.34
N ASP A 86 0.48 -6.84 -14.63
CA ASP A 86 0.82 -5.66 -15.41
C ASP A 86 -0.37 -4.68 -15.59
N HIS A 87 -0.15 -3.62 -16.38
CA HIS A 87 -1.16 -2.60 -16.68
C HIS A 87 -2.42 -3.16 -17.37
N GLY A 88 -2.35 -4.32 -18.03
CA GLY A 88 -3.51 -4.94 -18.69
C GLY A 88 -4.39 -5.74 -17.72
N THR A 89 -3.82 -6.18 -16.60
CA THR A 89 -4.49 -7.02 -15.60
C THR A 89 -4.91 -6.25 -14.35
N VAL A 90 -4.34 -5.06 -14.10
CA VAL A 90 -4.70 -4.19 -12.97
C VAL A 90 -5.76 -3.16 -13.37
N VAL A 91 -6.99 -3.36 -12.91
CA VAL A 91 -8.10 -2.40 -13.01
C VAL A 91 -8.09 -1.49 -11.79
N GLN A 92 -8.26 -0.18 -11.98
CA GLN A 92 -8.32 0.80 -10.89
C GLN A 92 -9.70 1.44 -10.79
N CYS A 93 -10.14 1.71 -9.57
CA CYS A 93 -11.38 2.44 -9.32
C CYS A 93 -11.20 3.45 -8.18
N LYS A 94 -12.10 4.43 -8.06
CA LYS A 94 -12.09 5.42 -6.99
C LYS A 94 -13.24 5.25 -6.00
N ILE A 95 -12.94 5.55 -4.74
CA ILE A 95 -13.94 5.89 -3.72
C ILE A 95 -13.84 7.38 -3.42
N ASN A 96 -12.64 7.86 -3.08
CA ASN A 96 -12.42 9.25 -2.69
C ASN A 96 -10.98 9.76 -2.89
N GLN A 97 -9.96 8.92 -2.68
CA GLN A 97 -8.55 9.32 -2.70
C GLN A 97 -7.96 9.34 -4.12
N ALA A 98 -8.42 8.45 -4.99
CA ALA A 98 -7.83 8.28 -6.31
C ALA A 98 -8.20 9.40 -7.29
N LEU A 99 -7.54 9.43 -8.45
CA LEU A 99 -7.76 10.43 -9.49
C LEU A 99 -9.24 10.52 -9.89
N ARG A 100 -9.72 11.75 -10.08
CA ARG A 100 -11.12 12.02 -10.44
C ARG A 100 -11.55 11.39 -11.75
N THR A 101 -10.62 11.07 -12.64
CA THR A 101 -10.88 10.41 -13.93
C THR A 101 -11.20 8.93 -13.81
N LEU A 102 -10.85 8.28 -12.69
CA LEU A 102 -11.17 6.87 -12.48
C LEU A 102 -12.67 6.66 -12.25
N GLU A 103 -13.17 5.50 -12.62
CA GLU A 103 -14.57 5.13 -12.39
C GLU A 103 -14.84 4.87 -10.90
N ASN A 104 -16.07 5.13 -10.45
CA ASN A 104 -16.47 4.81 -9.07
C ASN A 104 -16.44 3.29 -8.82
N CYS A 105 -15.85 2.85 -7.71
CA CYS A 105 -15.72 1.42 -7.40
C CYS A 105 -17.07 0.67 -7.32
N PHE A 106 -18.13 1.30 -6.81
CA PHE A 106 -19.44 0.64 -6.74
C PHE A 106 -20.07 0.50 -8.12
N ALA A 107 -20.00 1.55 -8.96
CA ALA A 107 -20.48 1.49 -10.33
C ALA A 107 -19.71 0.41 -11.14
N LEU A 108 -18.39 0.35 -10.96
CA LEU A 108 -17.55 -0.67 -11.56
C LEU A 108 -17.96 -2.07 -11.07
N VAL A 109 -18.05 -2.31 -9.76
CA VAL A 109 -18.48 -3.62 -9.23
C VAL A 109 -19.91 -4.02 -9.64
N GLU A 110 -20.81 -3.05 -9.85
CA GLU A 110 -22.16 -3.30 -10.36
C GLU A 110 -22.17 -3.68 -11.85
N ARG A 111 -21.48 -2.91 -12.70
CA ARG A 111 -21.34 -3.21 -14.14
C ARG A 111 -20.61 -4.53 -14.36
N GLU A 112 -19.53 -4.72 -13.61
CA GLU A 112 -18.59 -5.82 -13.76
C GLU A 112 -19.03 -7.10 -13.04
N GLY A 113 -20.33 -7.26 -12.75
CA GLY A 113 -20.95 -8.60 -12.67
C GLY A 113 -20.74 -9.46 -13.93
N ARG A 114 -20.04 -8.91 -14.93
CA ARG A 114 -19.58 -9.48 -16.20
C ARG A 114 -18.05 -9.45 -16.40
N MET A 115 -17.20 -9.17 -15.40
CA MET A 115 -15.76 -9.49 -15.51
C MET A 115 -15.56 -10.95 -15.14
N PRO A 116 -15.46 -11.90 -16.10
CA PRO A 116 -15.24 -13.31 -15.79
C PRO A 116 -13.92 -13.58 -15.06
N HIS A 117 -13.02 -12.59 -14.96
CA HIS A 117 -11.67 -12.75 -14.41
C HIS A 117 -11.36 -11.87 -13.19
N LEU A 118 -12.32 -11.10 -12.65
CA LEU A 118 -12.05 -10.36 -11.41
C LEU A 118 -12.05 -11.31 -10.21
N ALA A 119 -10.89 -11.84 -9.88
CA ALA A 119 -10.74 -12.78 -8.77
C ALA A 119 -10.37 -12.09 -7.45
N VAL A 120 -9.74 -10.91 -7.52
CA VAL A 120 -9.14 -10.26 -6.36
C VAL A 120 -9.29 -8.75 -6.38
N ALA A 121 -9.54 -8.17 -5.21
CA ALA A 121 -9.61 -6.75 -4.96
C ALA A 121 -8.71 -6.37 -3.79
N LEU A 122 -7.92 -5.32 -4.00
CA LEU A 122 -6.90 -4.84 -3.08
C LEU A 122 -7.34 -3.50 -2.50
N LEU A 123 -7.53 -3.44 -1.19
CA LEU A 123 -7.75 -2.18 -0.47
C LEU A 123 -6.38 -1.55 -0.19
N PRO A 124 -6.28 -0.21 -0.28
CA PRO A 124 -5.00 0.47 -0.29
C PRO A 124 -4.31 0.41 1.06
N ALA A 125 -2.98 0.30 1.04
CA ALA A 125 -2.09 0.30 2.19
C ALA A 125 -2.14 1.63 2.96
N GLY A 126 -1.51 1.64 4.14
CA GLY A 126 -1.26 2.85 4.92
C GLY A 126 -2.06 2.97 6.21
N GLY A 127 -1.99 4.14 6.83
CA GLY A 127 -2.59 4.40 8.14
C GLY A 127 -4.07 4.74 8.07
N ASN A 128 -4.88 3.94 7.38
CA ASN A 128 -6.23 4.33 6.96
C ASN A 128 -7.36 3.44 7.52
N TRP A 129 -7.06 2.57 8.49
CA TRP A 129 -8.03 1.66 9.11
C TRP A 129 -8.54 2.19 10.46
N GLY A 130 -9.86 2.31 10.59
CA GLY A 130 -10.53 2.70 11.83
C GLY A 130 -11.10 4.13 11.85
N SER A 131 -11.15 4.69 13.05
CA SER A 131 -12.01 5.83 13.39
C SER A 131 -11.54 7.19 12.89
N LEU A 132 -10.26 7.34 12.50
CA LEU A 132 -9.76 8.62 12.00
C LEU A 132 -10.41 8.95 10.65
N TYR A 133 -10.66 7.96 9.80
CA TYR A 133 -11.18 8.15 8.43
C TYR A 133 -12.59 7.60 8.24
N LYS A 134 -13.49 7.82 9.23
CA LYS A 134 -14.83 7.16 9.31
C LYS A 134 -15.59 7.09 7.99
N ARG A 135 -15.65 8.21 7.25
CA ARG A 135 -16.38 8.26 5.96
C ARG A 135 -15.76 7.32 4.93
N MET A 136 -14.45 7.35 4.73
CA MET A 136 -13.77 6.49 3.76
C MET A 136 -13.78 5.03 4.22
N HIS A 137 -13.54 4.80 5.51
CA HIS A 137 -13.58 3.48 6.12
C HIS A 137 -14.95 2.81 5.95
N GLY A 138 -16.04 3.54 6.21
CA GLY A 138 -17.41 3.04 6.00
C GLY A 138 -17.72 2.71 4.53
N GLN A 139 -17.17 3.45 3.58
CA GLN A 139 -17.30 3.13 2.15
C GLN A 139 -16.51 1.87 1.78
N ARG A 140 -15.28 1.71 2.30
CA ARG A 140 -14.50 0.47 2.10
C ARG A 140 -15.24 -0.74 2.65
N MET A 141 -15.79 -0.64 3.87
CA MET A 141 -16.60 -1.73 4.46
C MET A 141 -17.81 -2.11 3.61
N LYS A 142 -18.50 -1.13 3.00
CA LYS A 142 -19.59 -1.39 2.06
C LYS A 142 -19.11 -2.06 0.77
N LEU A 143 -17.99 -1.60 0.22
CA LEU A 143 -17.40 -2.16 -0.99
C LEU A 143 -16.93 -3.60 -0.76
N MET A 144 -16.26 -3.87 0.37
CA MET A 144 -15.86 -5.22 0.77
C MET A 144 -17.05 -6.18 0.78
N ARG A 145 -18.18 -5.79 1.39
CA ARG A 145 -19.40 -6.61 1.37
C ARG A 145 -19.89 -6.85 -0.06
N ALA A 146 -19.87 -5.84 -0.92
CA ALA A 146 -20.30 -5.95 -2.31
C ALA A 146 -19.40 -6.90 -3.14
N LEU A 147 -18.09 -6.88 -2.87
CA LEU A 147 -17.08 -7.77 -3.47
C LEU A 147 -17.24 -9.22 -2.98
N LEU A 148 -17.35 -9.42 -1.66
CA LEU A 148 -17.55 -10.74 -1.06
C LEU A 148 -18.85 -11.40 -1.53
N LYS A 149 -19.94 -10.63 -1.68
CA LYS A 149 -21.20 -11.12 -2.27
C LYS A 149 -21.00 -11.73 -3.66
N ARG A 150 -20.04 -11.23 -4.42
CA ARG A 150 -19.70 -11.68 -5.78
C ARG A 150 -18.57 -12.71 -5.82
N ASN A 151 -18.21 -13.26 -4.67
CA ASN A 151 -17.12 -14.22 -4.57
C ASN A 151 -15.79 -13.60 -5.07
N VAL A 152 -15.49 -12.35 -4.73
CA VAL A 152 -14.17 -11.75 -5.00
C VAL A 152 -13.32 -11.85 -3.73
N THR A 153 -12.06 -12.25 -3.87
CA THR A 153 -11.09 -12.23 -2.76
C THR A 153 -10.70 -10.80 -2.43
N VAL A 154 -10.84 -10.39 -1.18
CA VAL A 154 -10.50 -9.06 -0.69
C VAL A 154 -9.24 -9.13 0.15
N ILE A 155 -8.25 -8.32 -0.21
CA ILE A 155 -7.00 -8.19 0.54
C ILE A 155 -6.85 -6.73 0.96
N GLY A 156 -6.76 -6.50 2.27
CA GLY A 156 -6.25 -5.22 2.78
C GLY A 156 -4.74 -5.22 2.68
N MET A 157 -4.17 -4.40 1.78
CA MET A 157 -2.71 -4.19 1.70
C MET A 157 -2.19 -3.61 3.03
N PRO A 158 -0.89 -3.69 3.37
CA PRO A 158 -0.40 -3.47 4.74
C PRO A 158 -0.89 -2.15 5.38
N GLN A 159 -1.63 -2.24 6.49
CA GLN A 159 -2.24 -1.08 7.15
C GLN A 159 -1.73 -0.86 8.58
N SER A 160 -1.90 0.39 9.06
CA SER A 160 -1.98 0.69 10.50
C SER A 160 -3.43 0.96 10.88
N MET A 161 -3.78 0.64 12.13
CA MET A 161 -5.12 0.86 12.66
C MET A 161 -5.14 1.93 13.76
N PHE A 162 -6.19 2.74 13.79
CA PHE A 162 -6.44 3.69 14.86
C PHE A 162 -7.92 3.77 15.22
N TYR A 163 -8.22 3.53 16.49
CA TYR A 163 -9.55 3.66 17.06
C TYR A 163 -9.47 4.62 18.25
N ALA A 164 -10.22 5.72 18.19
CA ALA A 164 -10.30 6.71 19.26
C ALA A 164 -11.02 6.15 20.50
N ASP A 165 -11.90 5.16 20.29
CA ASP A 165 -12.66 4.47 21.32
C ASP A 165 -12.92 3.01 20.93
N ASP A 166 -13.19 2.16 21.91
CA ASP A 166 -13.48 0.74 21.70
C ASP A 166 -14.80 0.52 20.96
N LYS A 167 -15.76 1.44 21.08
CA LYS A 167 -17.06 1.34 20.40
C LYS A 167 -16.89 1.27 18.88
N GLY A 168 -16.03 2.12 18.31
CA GLY A 168 -15.73 2.10 16.87
C GLY A 168 -15.06 0.79 16.44
N ALA A 169 -14.15 0.26 17.26
CA ALA A 169 -13.49 -1.02 16.99
C ALA A 169 -14.49 -2.18 17.01
N ASP A 170 -15.36 -2.21 18.02
CA ASP A 170 -16.40 -3.23 18.18
C ASP A 170 -17.44 -3.17 17.06
N GLU A 171 -17.81 -1.98 16.58
CA GLU A 171 -18.72 -1.82 15.45
C GLU A 171 -18.14 -2.41 14.17
N ASP A 172 -16.86 -2.14 13.87
CA ASP A 172 -16.21 -2.70 12.69
C ASP A 172 -15.97 -4.21 12.84
N ALA A 173 -15.62 -4.68 14.04
CA ALA A 173 -15.51 -6.11 14.35
C ALA A 173 -16.82 -6.85 14.06
N ARG A 174 -17.96 -6.33 14.54
CA ARG A 174 -19.29 -6.89 14.25
C ARG A 174 -19.60 -6.87 12.76
N ARG A 175 -19.25 -5.80 12.04
CA ARG A 175 -19.47 -5.71 10.58
C ARG A 175 -18.66 -6.74 9.81
N ILE A 176 -17.39 -6.92 10.13
CA ILE A 176 -16.53 -7.92 9.49
C ILE A 176 -17.03 -9.32 9.79
N ALA A 177 -17.33 -9.62 11.06
CA ALA A 177 -17.89 -10.92 11.45
C ALA A 177 -19.22 -11.21 10.74
N SER A 178 -20.11 -10.22 10.65
CA SER A 178 -21.37 -10.34 9.90
C SER A 178 -21.13 -10.60 8.41
N ASN A 179 -20.20 -9.89 7.77
CA ASN A 179 -19.86 -10.11 6.37
C ASN A 179 -19.27 -11.52 6.14
N ALA A 180 -18.38 -11.96 7.02
CA ALA A 180 -17.76 -13.29 6.97
C ALA A 180 -18.79 -14.42 7.17
N ALA A 181 -19.79 -14.23 8.04
CA ALA A 181 -20.85 -15.20 8.30
C ALA A 181 -21.95 -15.21 7.22
N THR A 182 -22.18 -14.08 6.55
CA THR A 182 -23.28 -13.94 5.56
C THR A 182 -23.03 -14.76 4.29
N TYR A 183 -21.77 -14.93 3.88
CA TYR A 183 -21.41 -15.66 2.66
C TYR A 183 -20.48 -16.83 3.01
N PRO A 184 -20.79 -18.09 2.65
CA PRO A 184 -20.00 -19.26 3.07
C PRO A 184 -18.51 -19.18 2.75
N HIS A 185 -18.15 -18.50 1.66
CA HIS A 185 -16.76 -18.29 1.21
C HIS A 185 -16.12 -17.00 1.71
N ALA A 186 -16.84 -16.10 2.39
CA ALA A 186 -16.32 -14.77 2.69
C ALA A 186 -15.15 -14.80 3.69
N ALA A 187 -15.24 -15.65 4.72
CA ALA A 187 -14.18 -15.75 5.73
C ALA A 187 -12.82 -16.16 5.13
N SER A 188 -12.81 -17.13 4.20
CA SER A 188 -11.59 -17.57 3.50
C SER A 188 -11.14 -16.63 2.39
N ARG A 189 -12.00 -15.69 1.97
CA ARG A 189 -11.73 -14.71 0.92
C ARG A 189 -11.44 -13.31 1.43
N MET A 190 -11.24 -13.14 2.73
CA MET A 190 -10.85 -11.86 3.30
C MET A 190 -9.56 -12.01 4.09
N THR A 191 -8.53 -11.27 3.67
CA THR A 191 -7.26 -11.16 4.41
C THR A 191 -6.93 -9.70 4.67
N LEU A 192 -6.51 -9.39 5.89
CA LEU A 192 -6.02 -8.07 6.28
C LEU A 192 -4.52 -8.18 6.60
N LEU A 193 -3.71 -7.40 5.89
CA LEU A 193 -2.27 -7.31 6.11
C LEU A 193 -1.97 -6.11 7.02
N TRP A 194 -1.05 -6.32 7.95
CA TRP A 194 -0.67 -5.34 8.97
C TRP A 194 0.83 -5.09 8.90
N ARG A 195 1.25 -3.83 8.95
CA ARG A 195 2.68 -3.47 8.85
C ARG A 195 3.43 -3.46 10.18
N GLU A 196 2.72 -3.56 11.30
CA GLU A 196 3.29 -3.51 12.65
C GLU A 196 2.79 -4.69 13.50
N PRO A 197 3.67 -5.36 14.26
CA PRO A 197 3.28 -6.49 15.12
C PRO A 197 2.18 -6.15 16.14
N ALA A 198 2.20 -4.94 16.70
CA ALA A 198 1.18 -4.49 17.64
C ALA A 198 -0.21 -4.40 16.97
N HIS A 199 -0.28 -3.90 15.74
CA HIS A 199 -1.52 -3.84 14.97
C HIS A 199 -2.00 -5.24 14.58
N LEU A 200 -1.10 -6.17 14.23
CA LEU A 200 -1.48 -7.56 13.99
C LEU A 200 -2.09 -8.22 15.24
N SER A 201 -1.45 -8.06 16.40
CA SER A 201 -1.94 -8.62 17.66
C SER A 201 -3.35 -8.11 17.96
N LYS A 202 -3.56 -6.79 17.86
CA LYS A 202 -4.88 -6.17 18.03
C LYS A 202 -5.89 -6.64 16.98
N ALA A 203 -5.48 -6.78 15.72
CA ALA A 203 -6.34 -7.25 14.64
C ALA A 203 -6.82 -8.69 14.82
N ARG A 204 -5.95 -9.59 15.29
CA ARG A 204 -6.33 -10.98 15.58
C ARG A 204 -7.37 -11.08 16.69
N ALA A 205 -7.32 -10.18 17.68
CA ALA A 205 -8.32 -10.09 18.72
C ALA A 205 -9.65 -9.50 18.20
N LEU A 206 -9.60 -8.41 17.41
CA LEU A 206 -10.80 -7.72 16.93
C LEU A 206 -11.50 -8.42 15.76
N PHE A 207 -10.74 -9.03 14.85
CA PHE A 207 -11.23 -9.57 13.59
C PHE A 207 -10.91 -11.07 13.45
N PRO A 208 -11.29 -11.93 14.43
CA PRO A 208 -10.93 -13.35 14.41
C PRO A 208 -11.63 -14.14 13.29
N SER A 209 -12.65 -13.56 12.66
CA SER A 209 -13.44 -14.16 11.57
C SER A 209 -12.77 -14.08 10.20
N VAL A 210 -11.62 -13.40 10.09
CA VAL A 210 -10.87 -13.23 8.84
C VAL A 210 -9.38 -13.47 9.06
N ARG A 211 -8.64 -13.74 7.98
CA ARG A 211 -7.20 -13.96 8.05
C ARG A 211 -6.48 -12.63 8.32
N ASN A 212 -5.55 -12.64 9.26
CA ASN A 212 -4.75 -11.46 9.63
C ASN A 212 -3.26 -11.82 9.62
N GLU A 213 -2.46 -11.09 8.84
CA GLU A 213 -1.04 -11.39 8.65
C GLU A 213 -0.15 -10.17 8.80
N LEU A 214 1.11 -10.40 9.19
CA LEU A 214 2.14 -9.36 9.17
C LEU A 214 2.69 -9.27 7.75
N PHE A 215 2.88 -8.06 7.24
CA PHE A 215 3.49 -7.82 5.94
C PHE A 215 4.26 -6.49 5.97
N VAL A 216 5.44 -6.46 5.36
CA VAL A 216 6.32 -5.28 5.36
C VAL A 216 5.69 -4.12 4.61
N ASP A 217 5.83 -2.89 5.13
CA ASP A 217 5.29 -1.68 4.49
C ASP A 217 5.63 -1.61 2.98
N VAL A 218 4.60 -1.53 2.15
CA VAL A 218 4.72 -1.67 0.70
C VAL A 218 5.47 -0.51 0.04
N ALA A 219 5.61 0.64 0.71
CA ALA A 219 6.44 1.74 0.21
C ALA A 219 7.91 1.31 0.06
N LEU A 220 8.37 0.34 0.85
CA LEU A 220 9.73 -0.21 0.73
C LEU A 220 9.95 -0.93 -0.61
N HIS A 221 8.90 -1.35 -1.31
CA HIS A 221 8.99 -2.04 -2.60
C HIS A 221 9.37 -1.11 -3.77
N LEU A 222 9.38 0.21 -3.54
CA LEU A 222 9.92 1.18 -4.50
C LEU A 222 11.43 1.06 -4.67
N GLY A 223 12.11 0.52 -3.66
CA GLY A 223 13.55 0.39 -3.64
C GLY A 223 14.26 1.73 -3.57
N PRO A 224 15.55 1.76 -3.92
CA PRO A 224 16.33 3.00 -3.95
C PRO A 224 15.77 3.95 -5.02
N LEU A 225 15.13 5.04 -4.58
CA LEU A 225 14.61 6.10 -5.45
C LEU A 225 15.76 7.00 -5.95
N LEU A 226 16.44 6.61 -7.03
CA LEU A 226 17.52 7.33 -7.71
C LEU A 226 18.70 7.78 -6.81
N ALA A 227 19.80 8.21 -7.43
CA ALA A 227 20.88 8.83 -6.68
C ALA A 227 20.37 10.15 -6.04
N PRO A 228 20.58 10.36 -4.73
CA PRO A 228 20.17 11.60 -4.09
C PRO A 228 20.85 12.79 -4.78
N ARG A 229 20.09 13.85 -5.06
CA ARG A 229 20.66 15.13 -5.50
C ARG A 229 21.57 15.68 -4.39
N PRO A 230 22.56 16.53 -4.73
CA PRO A 230 23.36 17.21 -3.71
C PRO A 230 22.46 17.87 -2.67
N ALA A 231 22.76 17.65 -1.40
CA ALA A 231 22.01 18.27 -0.31
C ALA A 231 22.22 19.80 -0.36
N HIS A 232 21.13 20.55 -0.36
CA HIS A 232 21.15 22.02 -0.31
C HIS A 232 21.06 22.57 1.11
N ALA A 233 20.86 21.70 2.10
CA ALA A 233 20.77 22.03 3.51
C ALA A 233 21.48 20.94 4.33
N GLU A 234 22.09 21.34 5.45
CA GLU A 234 22.75 20.40 6.38
C GLU A 234 21.73 19.60 7.18
N VAL A 235 20.63 20.25 7.58
CA VAL A 235 19.55 19.65 8.35
C VAL A 235 18.21 20.07 7.74
N LEU A 236 17.33 19.09 7.53
CA LEU A 236 15.95 19.30 7.10
C LEU A 236 15.00 18.79 8.17
N PHE A 237 14.16 19.68 8.69
CA PHE A 237 13.09 19.32 9.63
C PHE A 237 11.81 19.03 8.85
N LEU A 238 11.47 17.75 8.71
CA LEU A 238 10.19 17.30 8.17
C LEU A 238 9.28 16.87 9.33
N CYS A 239 8.62 17.85 9.92
CA CYS A 239 7.66 17.64 11.00
C CYS A 239 6.25 17.90 10.50
N ARG A 240 5.28 17.18 11.07
CA ARG A 240 3.87 17.56 10.91
C ARG A 240 3.67 18.93 11.55
N ASN A 241 2.94 19.80 10.85
CA ASN A 241 2.53 21.12 11.35
C ASN A 241 1.06 21.13 11.78
N ASP A 242 0.40 19.97 11.75
CA ASP A 242 -1.00 19.79 12.05
C ASP A 242 -1.21 18.77 13.17
N ASP A 243 -2.31 18.94 13.90
CA ASP A 243 -2.94 17.81 14.56
C ASP A 243 -3.56 16.96 13.45
N GLU A 244 -3.26 15.67 13.41
CA GLU A 244 -3.84 14.75 12.46
C GLU A 244 -5.37 14.71 12.60
N ARG A 245 -6.07 15.58 11.86
CA ARG A 245 -7.51 15.77 11.88
C ARG A 245 -8.06 15.59 10.47
N THR A 246 -9.31 15.15 10.37
CA THR A 246 -10.03 15.01 9.11
C THR A 246 -10.43 16.37 8.53
N GLY A 247 -9.46 17.13 8.04
CA GLY A 247 -9.65 18.35 7.26
C GLY A 247 -9.56 18.06 5.77
N MET A 248 -10.57 18.46 4.99
CA MET A 248 -10.62 18.30 3.54
C MET A 248 -9.30 18.68 2.85
N CYS A 249 -8.80 17.80 1.98
CA CYS A 249 -7.76 18.12 0.99
C CYS A 249 -8.13 19.43 0.29
N GLY A 250 -7.45 20.52 0.65
CA GLY A 250 -7.70 21.85 0.11
C GLY A 250 -7.54 21.86 -1.41
N ARG A 251 -8.53 22.44 -2.10
CA ARG A 251 -8.45 22.76 -3.53
C ARG A 251 -7.19 23.59 -3.76
N THR A 252 -6.19 22.98 -4.37
CA THR A 252 -4.96 23.68 -4.74
C THR A 252 -4.54 23.15 -6.11
N SER A 253 -4.15 24.08 -6.98
CA SER A 253 -3.94 23.97 -8.42
C SER A 253 -2.65 23.24 -8.83
N ALA A 254 -2.24 22.19 -8.09
CA ALA A 254 -1.07 21.43 -8.50
C ALA A 254 -1.34 20.72 -9.83
N PRO A 255 -0.40 20.76 -10.78
CA PRO A 255 -0.55 20.07 -12.05
C PRO A 255 -0.69 18.56 -11.83
N PRO A 256 -1.40 17.85 -12.73
CA PRO A 256 -1.61 16.41 -12.61
C PRO A 256 -0.27 15.66 -12.56
N TYR A 257 -0.18 14.70 -11.65
CA TYR A 257 0.93 13.77 -11.52
C TYR A 257 1.16 13.03 -12.84
N ARG A 258 2.41 13.02 -13.33
CA ARG A 258 2.85 12.19 -14.45
C ARG A 258 3.58 10.97 -13.88
N PRO A 259 3.12 9.74 -14.14
CA PRO A 259 3.74 8.54 -13.57
C PRO A 259 5.20 8.39 -14.02
N ALA A 260 6.00 7.80 -13.14
CA ALA A 260 7.45 7.62 -13.29
C ALA A 260 7.86 6.72 -14.47
N ALA A 261 6.92 6.09 -15.18
CA ALA A 261 7.20 5.37 -16.43
C ALA A 261 7.89 6.25 -17.49
N ALA A 262 7.75 7.57 -17.42
CA ALA A 262 8.46 8.51 -18.30
C ALA A 262 9.96 8.71 -17.96
N LEU A 263 10.44 8.20 -16.81
CA LEU A 263 11.83 8.35 -16.34
C LEU A 263 12.71 7.14 -16.63
N ARG A 264 12.16 6.02 -17.14
CA ARG A 264 12.94 4.83 -17.52
C ARG A 264 13.45 4.86 -18.98
N ALA A 265 13.24 5.96 -19.70
CA ALA A 265 13.62 6.11 -21.10
C ALA A 265 14.65 7.24 -21.35
N ARG A 266 15.48 7.58 -20.35
CA ARG A 266 16.61 8.51 -20.52
C ARG A 266 17.86 8.00 -19.83
#